data_AF-M8BWH6-F1
#
_entry.id   AF-M8BWH6-F1
#
_cell.length_a   1.000
_cell.length_b   1.000
_cell.length_c   1.000
_cell.angle_alpha   90.00
_cell.angle_beta   90.00
_cell.angle_gamma   90.00
#
_symmetry.space_group_name_H-M   'P 1'
#
loop_
_entity.id
_entity.type
_entity.pdbx_description
1 polymer ?
#
loop_
_entity_poly.entity_id
_entity_poly.type
_entity_poly.pdbx_seq_one_letter_code
_entity_poly.pdbx_strand_id
1 'polypeptide(L)'
;MLVTGACLGVPALATTEDATWRLAPSRDGVEDAIHHEGRFYSLGYSGAVEAWERDPGTGEFGSTAVTPMLDDDEAGQPWRRRRYLVAGPGGRLMVVLKEFKQTTGWCGQRRRTWSFKVYVLDGAQWKETEDIGDAALFVGANESLCVSTRARPELRAGCVYYTDDDDLEPSKDDDDQQLAVGVLSLKDGTVKKVWGLVGRHRSWPQPSASIPSP
;
A
#
# COMPACT_ATOMS: atom_id res chain seq x y z
N MET A 1 4.00 6.73 -12.42
CA MET A 1 2.78 7.49 -12.10
C MET A 1 2.99 8.21 -10.78
N LEU A 2 2.52 9.44 -10.64
CA LEU A 2 2.58 10.22 -9.40
C LEU A 2 1.15 10.59 -8.98
N VAL A 3 0.85 10.52 -7.69
CA VAL A 3 -0.46 10.88 -7.13
C VAL A 3 -0.34 12.25 -6.46
N THR A 4 -1.04 13.27 -6.97
CA THR A 4 -0.68 14.67 -6.68
C THR A 4 -1.37 15.30 -5.46
N GLY A 5 -2.11 14.54 -4.64
CA GLY A 5 -2.84 15.11 -3.49
C GLY A 5 -3.22 14.08 -2.43
N ALA A 6 -3.28 14.53 -1.16
CA ALA A 6 -3.54 13.69 0.02
C ALA A 6 -5.00 13.23 0.17
N CYS A 7 -5.96 13.92 -0.47
CA CYS A 7 -7.39 13.64 -0.27
C CYS A 7 -8.16 13.34 -1.58
N LEU A 8 -7.61 13.69 -2.74
CA LEU A 8 -8.12 13.37 -4.08
C LEU A 8 -6.90 13.31 -5.00
N GLY A 9 -6.28 12.13 -5.06
CA GLY A 9 -5.10 11.93 -5.88
C GLY A 9 -5.43 12.01 -7.36
N VAL A 10 -5.06 13.12 -8.02
CA VAL A 10 -5.05 13.15 -9.49
C VAL A 10 -3.78 12.47 -9.95
N PRO A 11 -3.87 11.46 -10.83
CA PRO A 11 -2.70 10.78 -11.34
C PRO A 11 -2.02 11.63 -12.42
N ALA A 12 -0.69 11.75 -12.30
CA ALA A 12 0.18 12.22 -13.36
C ALA A 12 0.96 11.04 -13.94
N LEU A 13 0.95 10.90 -15.26
CA LEU A 13 1.65 9.83 -15.97
C LEU A 13 2.67 10.41 -16.95
N ALA A 14 3.78 9.69 -17.08
CA ALA A 14 4.83 9.91 -18.07
C ALA A 14 5.36 8.54 -18.48
N THR A 15 5.87 8.44 -19.71
CA THR A 15 6.40 7.18 -20.27
C THR A 15 7.81 7.44 -20.82
N THR A 16 8.52 6.37 -21.16
CA THR A 16 9.82 6.50 -21.85
C THR A 16 9.69 7.06 -23.26
N GLU A 17 8.52 6.91 -23.90
CA GLU A 17 8.23 7.41 -25.25
C GLU A 17 7.79 8.88 -25.26
N ASP A 18 7.14 9.33 -24.20
CA ASP A 18 6.75 10.72 -23.96
C ASP A 18 7.04 11.07 -22.49
N ALA A 19 8.20 11.70 -22.26
CA ALA A 19 8.68 12.09 -20.93
C ALA A 19 7.90 13.26 -20.32
N THR A 20 6.93 13.81 -21.04
CA THR A 20 6.08 14.91 -20.54
C THR A 20 5.08 14.36 -19.54
N TRP A 21 5.08 14.91 -18.32
CA TRP A 21 4.07 14.60 -17.32
C TRP A 21 2.71 15.13 -17.74
N ARG A 22 1.70 14.26 -17.78
CA ARG A 22 0.32 14.60 -18.10
C ARG A 22 -0.59 14.21 -16.95
N LEU A 23 -1.46 15.12 -16.53
CA LEU A 23 -2.54 14.80 -15.61
C LEU A 23 -3.59 13.98 -16.35
N ALA A 24 -4.09 12.94 -15.69
CA ALA A 24 -5.18 12.14 -16.20
C ALA A 24 -6.39 12.25 -15.26
N PRO A 25 -7.61 12.37 -15.80
CA PRO A 25 -8.80 12.50 -14.97
C PRO A 25 -9.07 11.19 -14.24
N SER A 26 -9.17 11.24 -12.92
CA SER A 26 -9.69 10.14 -12.10
C SER A 26 -11.01 10.57 -11.48
N ARG A 27 -12.08 9.78 -11.69
CA ARG A 27 -13.42 10.08 -11.16
C ARG A 27 -13.54 9.76 -9.66
N ASP A 28 -12.85 8.72 -9.22
CA ASP A 28 -12.91 8.19 -7.86
C ASP A 28 -11.77 8.71 -6.98
N GLY A 29 -10.76 9.37 -7.57
CA GLY A 29 -9.50 9.69 -6.91
C GLY A 29 -8.62 8.44 -6.75
N VAL A 30 -7.30 8.64 -6.60
CA VAL A 30 -6.34 7.53 -6.41
C VAL A 30 -5.84 7.50 -4.98
N GLU A 31 -5.93 6.34 -4.34
CA GLU A 31 -5.40 6.07 -2.99
C GLU A 31 -3.99 5.46 -3.06
N ASP A 32 -3.76 4.51 -3.98
CA ASP A 32 -2.43 3.93 -4.25
C ASP A 32 -2.26 3.61 -5.75
N ALA A 33 -1.02 3.52 -6.22
CA ALA A 33 -0.71 3.21 -7.60
C ALA A 33 0.61 2.43 -7.75
N ILE A 34 0.63 1.49 -8.69
CA ILE A 34 1.81 0.69 -9.00
C ILE A 34 2.07 0.64 -10.50
N HIS A 35 3.30 0.31 -10.85
CA HIS A 35 3.67 -0.08 -12.20
C HIS A 35 4.11 -1.54 -12.21
N HIS A 36 3.45 -2.36 -13.03
CA HIS A 36 3.74 -3.79 -13.12
C HIS A 36 3.65 -4.24 -14.58
N GLU A 37 4.68 -4.96 -15.04
CA GLU A 37 4.75 -5.56 -16.38
C GLU A 37 4.43 -4.57 -17.52
N GLY A 38 4.87 -3.32 -17.40
CA GLY A 38 4.70 -2.28 -18.43
C GLY A 38 3.35 -1.56 -18.39
N ARG A 39 2.51 -1.81 -17.38
CA ARG A 39 1.20 -1.18 -17.19
C ARG A 39 1.12 -0.47 -15.85
N PHE A 40 0.40 0.65 -15.83
CA PHE A 40 0.08 1.36 -14.59
C PHE A 40 -1.28 0.90 -14.07
N TYR A 41 -1.34 0.66 -12.76
CA TYR A 41 -2.56 0.33 -12.04
C TYR A 41 -2.77 1.34 -10.92
N SER A 42 -4.02 1.70 -10.67
CA SER A 42 -4.40 2.55 -9.54
C SER A 42 -5.52 1.91 -8.74
N LEU A 43 -5.45 2.04 -7.43
CA LEU A 43 -6.54 1.74 -6.52
C LEU A 43 -7.29 3.03 -6.18
N GLY A 44 -8.59 3.04 -6.41
CA GLY A 44 -9.46 4.17 -6.08
C GLY A 44 -10.05 4.09 -4.67
N TYR A 45 -10.64 5.18 -4.20
CA TYR A 45 -11.27 5.26 -2.88
C TYR A 45 -12.51 4.36 -2.74
N SER A 46 -13.18 4.01 -3.84
CA SER A 46 -14.23 2.99 -3.88
C SER A 46 -13.72 1.55 -3.72
N GLY A 47 -12.40 1.35 -3.77
CA GLY A 47 -11.79 0.02 -3.78
C GLY A 47 -11.71 -0.62 -5.17
N ALA A 48 -12.07 0.09 -6.24
CA ALA A 48 -11.85 -0.36 -7.61
C ALA A 48 -10.37 -0.23 -8.02
N VAL A 49 -9.84 -1.26 -8.68
CA VAL A 49 -8.52 -1.16 -9.34
C VAL A 49 -8.75 -0.86 -10.83
N GLU A 50 -8.10 0.19 -11.30
CA GLU A 50 -8.14 0.59 -12.71
C GLU A 50 -6.76 0.40 -13.37
N ALA A 51 -6.76 -0.09 -14.61
CA ALA A 51 -5.57 -0.10 -15.46
C ALA A 51 -5.58 1.12 -16.36
N TRP A 52 -4.41 1.74 -16.53
CA TRP A 52 -4.24 2.93 -17.36
C TRP A 52 -3.60 2.60 -18.70
N GLU A 53 -4.18 3.14 -19.76
CA GLU A 53 -3.69 3.02 -21.12
C GLU A 53 -3.55 4.39 -21.77
N ARG A 54 -2.53 4.55 -22.60
CA ARG A 54 -2.30 5.76 -23.38
C ARG A 54 -2.98 5.60 -24.73
N ASP A 55 -3.86 6.54 -25.07
CA ASP A 55 -4.42 6.63 -26.42
C ASP A 55 -3.30 6.99 -27.42
N PRO A 56 -3.06 6.18 -28.46
CA PRO A 56 -1.97 6.43 -29.41
C PRO A 56 -2.23 7.62 -30.34
N GLY A 57 -3.48 8.04 -30.52
CA GLY A 57 -3.87 9.16 -31.38
C GLY A 57 -3.82 10.51 -30.66
N THR A 58 -4.34 10.59 -29.43
CA THR A 58 -4.38 11.84 -28.65
C THR A 58 -3.20 11.98 -27.68
N GLY A 59 -2.58 10.86 -27.28
CA GLY A 59 -1.57 10.81 -26.24
C GLY A 59 -2.13 11.05 -24.83
N GLU A 60 -3.45 11.05 -24.67
CA GLU A 60 -4.12 11.15 -23.38
C GLU A 60 -4.16 9.78 -22.68
N PHE A 61 -4.24 9.81 -21.35
CA PHE A 61 -4.38 8.59 -20.56
C PHE A 61 -5.83 8.38 -20.15
N GLY A 62 -6.34 7.19 -20.43
CA GLY A 62 -7.63 6.71 -19.93
C GLY A 62 -7.44 5.56 -18.96
N SER A 63 -8.40 5.36 -18.06
CA SER A 63 -8.42 4.23 -17.14
C SER A 63 -9.64 3.33 -17.39
N THR A 64 -9.53 2.05 -17.05
CA THR A 64 -10.64 1.08 -17.06
C THR A 64 -10.55 0.19 -15.84
N ALA A 65 -11.67 -0.02 -15.16
CA ALA A 65 -11.75 -0.94 -14.03
C ALA A 65 -11.43 -2.37 -14.48
N VAL A 66 -10.46 -3.01 -13.81
CA VAL A 66 -10.01 -4.38 -14.09
C VAL A 66 -10.39 -5.37 -12.98
N THR A 67 -10.99 -4.88 -11.89
CA THR A 67 -11.47 -5.69 -10.77
C THR A 67 -12.88 -5.25 -10.36
N PRO A 68 -13.65 -6.10 -9.67
CA PRO A 68 -14.77 -5.59 -8.87
C PRO A 68 -14.28 -4.60 -7.81
N MET A 69 -15.20 -3.81 -7.26
CA MET A 69 -14.93 -2.99 -6.07
C MET A 69 -14.58 -3.92 -4.90
N LEU A 70 -13.55 -3.56 -4.16
CA LEU A 70 -13.23 -4.20 -2.89
C LEU A 70 -14.21 -3.70 -1.82
N ASP A 71 -15.22 -4.50 -1.52
CA ASP A 71 -16.09 -4.28 -0.36
C ASP A 71 -15.33 -4.70 0.91
N ASP A 72 -14.68 -3.74 1.57
CA ASP A 72 -14.23 -3.91 2.95
C ASP A 72 -15.37 -3.49 3.90
N ASP A 73 -15.85 -4.44 4.71
CA ASP A 73 -17.13 -4.44 5.46
C ASP A 73 -17.38 -3.27 6.46
N GLU A 74 -16.53 -2.25 6.50
CA GLU A 74 -16.57 -1.25 7.55
C GLU A 74 -16.57 0.19 7.01
N ALA A 75 -17.55 0.51 6.14
CA ALA A 75 -17.81 1.86 5.67
C ALA A 75 -18.01 2.83 6.86
N GLY A 76 -17.04 3.71 7.14
CA GLY A 76 -17.28 4.79 8.10
C GLY A 76 -16.09 5.58 8.64
N GLN A 77 -14.84 5.10 8.53
CA GLN A 77 -13.68 5.80 9.09
C GLN A 77 -12.42 5.73 8.19
N PRO A 78 -12.38 6.50 7.08
CA PRO A 78 -11.29 6.44 6.11
C PRO A 78 -9.92 6.79 6.72
N TRP A 79 -9.84 7.72 7.67
CA TRP A 79 -8.60 8.11 8.36
C TRP A 79 -7.96 7.01 9.22
N ARG A 80 -8.70 5.92 9.47
CA ARG A 80 -8.20 4.77 10.24
C ARG A 80 -7.68 3.67 9.34
N ARG A 81 -7.74 3.84 8.02
CA ARG A 81 -7.39 2.78 7.08
C ARG A 81 -6.52 3.31 5.97
N ARG A 82 -5.65 2.44 5.49
CA ARG A 82 -4.88 2.68 4.29
C ARG A 82 -4.80 1.42 3.48
N ARG A 83 -5.12 1.53 2.18
CA ARG A 83 -5.01 0.43 1.25
C ARG A 83 -3.79 0.60 0.38
N TYR A 84 -3.10 -0.52 0.18
CA TYR A 84 -1.92 -0.60 -0.67
C TYR A 84 -2.16 -1.63 -1.76
N LEU A 85 -1.97 -1.22 -3.01
CA LEU A 85 -2.09 -2.09 -4.17
C LEU A 85 -0.74 -2.78 -4.40
N VAL A 86 -0.74 -4.09 -4.54
CA VAL A 86 0.47 -4.87 -4.77
C VAL A 86 0.26 -5.83 -5.94
N ALA A 87 1.24 -5.90 -6.84
CA ALA A 87 1.28 -6.94 -7.87
C ALA A 87 2.33 -8.00 -7.53
N GLY A 88 1.89 -9.25 -7.46
CA GLY A 88 2.74 -10.43 -7.33
C GLY A 88 3.13 -11.02 -8.69
N PRO A 89 3.93 -12.11 -8.69
CA PRO A 89 4.33 -12.81 -9.90
C PRO A 89 3.14 -13.21 -10.78
N GLY A 90 3.25 -13.01 -12.10
CA GLY A 90 2.21 -13.36 -13.07
C GLY A 90 0.98 -12.44 -13.03
N GLY A 91 1.14 -11.18 -12.65
CA GLY A 91 0.06 -10.19 -12.61
C GLY A 91 -0.96 -10.41 -11.49
N ARG A 92 -0.64 -11.23 -10.48
CA ARG A 92 -1.53 -11.49 -9.33
C ARG A 92 -1.70 -10.22 -8.50
N LEU A 93 -2.85 -9.55 -8.62
CA LEU A 93 -3.16 -8.36 -7.83
C LEU A 93 -3.60 -8.71 -6.41
N MET A 94 -3.12 -7.92 -5.46
CA MET A 94 -3.44 -8.00 -4.04
C MET A 94 -3.67 -6.59 -3.48
N VAL A 95 -4.56 -6.47 -2.50
CA VAL A 95 -4.72 -5.24 -1.71
C VAL A 95 -4.38 -5.55 -0.26
N VAL A 96 -3.44 -4.80 0.31
CA VAL A 96 -3.14 -4.83 1.73
C VAL A 96 -3.93 -3.71 2.41
N LEU A 97 -4.83 -4.07 3.31
CA LEU A 97 -5.57 -3.13 4.14
C LEU A 97 -4.88 -3.01 5.49
N LYS A 98 -4.32 -1.84 5.79
CA LYS A 98 -3.77 -1.48 7.11
C LYS A 98 -4.84 -0.73 7.89
N GLU A 99 -5.20 -1.22 9.07
CA GLU A 99 -6.25 -0.65 9.92
C GLU A 99 -5.76 -0.24 11.30
N PHE A 100 -6.15 0.96 11.72
CA PHE A 100 -5.89 1.52 13.04
C PHE A 100 -6.98 1.12 14.03
N LYS A 101 -6.62 0.25 14.97
CA LYS A 101 -7.49 -0.13 16.09
C LYS A 101 -7.07 0.63 17.35
N GLN A 102 -8.01 1.40 17.90
CA GLN A 102 -7.85 2.01 19.22
C GLN A 102 -8.76 1.28 20.20
N THR A 103 -8.16 0.63 21.19
CA THR A 103 -8.89 -0.02 22.28
C THR A 103 -8.68 0.75 23.57
N THR A 104 -9.72 0.83 24.40
CA THR A 104 -9.61 1.44 25.73
C THR A 104 -9.61 0.30 26.75
N GLY A 105 -8.49 0.13 27.46
CA GLY A 105 -8.37 -0.84 28.54
C GLY A 105 -9.23 -0.46 29.74
N TRP A 106 -9.43 -1.42 30.64
CA TRP A 106 -10.24 -1.28 31.86
C TRP A 106 -9.86 -0.08 32.73
N CYS A 107 -8.58 0.29 32.77
CA CYS A 107 -8.06 1.45 33.51
C CYS A 107 -8.06 2.77 32.72
N GLY A 108 -8.74 2.84 31.57
CA GLY A 108 -8.76 4.03 30.70
C GLY A 108 -7.53 4.18 29.80
N GLN A 109 -6.57 3.24 29.85
CA GLN A 109 -5.41 3.22 28.96
C GLN A 109 -5.85 3.01 27.51
N ARG A 110 -5.54 3.98 26.64
CA ARG A 110 -5.73 3.84 25.20
C ARG A 110 -4.58 3.04 24.62
N ARG A 111 -4.86 1.87 24.03
CA ARG A 111 -3.90 1.08 23.27
C ARG A 111 -4.17 1.24 21.79
N ARG A 112 -3.11 1.55 21.05
CA ARG A 112 -3.10 1.70 19.61
C ARG A 112 -2.44 0.46 19.01
N THR A 113 -3.14 -0.22 18.11
CA THR A 113 -2.64 -1.41 17.42
C THR A 113 -2.98 -1.32 15.95
N TRP A 114 -2.04 -1.73 15.11
CA TRP A 114 -2.26 -1.92 13.69
C TRP A 114 -2.68 -3.36 13.42
N SER A 115 -3.71 -3.55 12.62
CA SER A 115 -4.01 -4.86 12.02
C SER A 115 -3.93 -4.75 10.51
N PHE A 116 -3.59 -5.87 9.86
CA PHE A 116 -3.55 -5.91 8.41
C PHE A 116 -4.39 -7.07 7.91
N LYS A 117 -5.04 -6.84 6.78
CA LYS A 117 -5.72 -7.87 5.99
C LYS A 117 -5.16 -7.84 4.58
N VAL A 118 -5.08 -9.00 3.94
CA VAL A 118 -4.66 -9.09 2.55
C VAL A 118 -5.80 -9.69 1.74
N TYR A 119 -6.18 -8.99 0.68
CA TYR A 119 -7.16 -9.45 -0.29
C TYR A 119 -6.42 -9.83 -1.56
N VAL A 120 -6.66 -11.03 -2.07
CA VAL A 120 -6.19 -11.47 -3.38
C VAL A 120 -7.33 -11.44 -4.38
N LEU A 121 -7.05 -10.97 -5.59
CA LEU A 121 -7.98 -11.13 -6.71
C LEU A 121 -7.96 -12.58 -7.19
N ASP A 122 -9.10 -13.27 -7.06
CA ASP A 122 -9.30 -14.63 -7.54
C ASP A 122 -10.47 -14.65 -8.54
N GLY A 123 -10.14 -14.74 -9.82
CA GLY A 123 -11.09 -14.57 -10.91
C GLY A 123 -11.66 -13.15 -10.92
N ALA A 124 -12.96 -13.01 -10.61
CA ALA A 124 -13.67 -11.74 -10.58
C ALA A 124 -14.12 -11.34 -9.17
N GLN A 125 -13.43 -11.85 -8.13
CA GLN A 125 -13.78 -11.58 -6.73
C GLN A 125 -12.53 -11.36 -5.88
N TRP A 126 -12.64 -10.46 -4.90
CA TRP A 126 -11.64 -10.29 -3.86
C TRP A 126 -11.86 -11.32 -2.76
N LYS A 127 -10.79 -11.98 -2.33
CA LYS A 127 -10.81 -12.94 -1.22
C LYS A 127 -9.78 -12.55 -0.17
N GLU A 128 -10.22 -12.38 1.07
CA GLU A 128 -9.30 -12.24 2.21
C GLU A 128 -8.48 -13.53 2.35
N THR A 129 -7.18 -13.39 2.56
CA THR A 129 -6.26 -14.52 2.75
C THR A 129 -5.12 -14.14 3.69
N GLU A 130 -4.69 -15.11 4.50
CA GLU A 130 -3.44 -15.06 5.26
C GLU A 130 -2.29 -15.75 4.51
N ASP A 131 -2.61 -16.47 3.44
CA ASP A 131 -1.66 -17.22 2.62
C ASP A 131 -1.36 -16.48 1.31
N ILE A 132 -0.17 -15.89 1.26
CA ILE A 132 0.43 -15.25 0.08
C ILE A 132 1.53 -16.11 -0.55
N GLY A 133 1.71 -17.35 -0.09
CA GLY A 133 2.76 -18.27 -0.51
C GLY A 133 4.15 -17.84 -0.06
N ASP A 134 5.16 -18.14 -0.89
CA ASP A 134 6.57 -17.79 -0.66
C ASP A 134 6.87 -16.33 -1.02
N ALA A 135 6.09 -15.42 -0.43
CA ALA A 135 6.16 -13.99 -0.69
C ALA A 135 6.20 -13.18 0.62
N ALA A 136 6.83 -12.00 0.53
CA ALA A 136 6.77 -10.94 1.51
C ALA A 136 6.26 -9.67 0.83
N LEU A 137 5.34 -8.95 1.48
CA LEU A 137 4.78 -7.71 0.98
C LEU A 137 5.45 -6.53 1.66
N PHE A 138 5.78 -5.48 0.91
CA PHE A 138 6.27 -4.22 1.42
C PHE A 138 5.26 -3.13 1.11
N VAL A 139 4.87 -2.35 2.11
CA VAL A 139 3.85 -1.30 1.98
C VAL A 139 4.27 -0.02 2.71
N GLY A 140 3.88 1.14 2.19
CA GLY A 140 4.24 2.42 2.80
C GLY A 140 3.92 3.62 1.92
N ALA A 141 4.40 4.80 2.31
CA ALA A 141 4.08 6.06 1.65
C ALA A 141 4.53 6.17 0.18
N ASN A 142 5.52 5.36 -0.23
CA ASN A 142 6.18 5.48 -1.53
C ASN A 142 5.68 4.44 -2.54
N GLU A 143 6.02 3.16 -2.31
CA GLU A 143 5.74 2.08 -3.25
C GLU A 143 5.43 0.79 -2.50
N SER A 144 4.50 0.04 -3.06
CA SER A 144 4.00 -1.22 -2.57
C SER A 144 4.52 -2.36 -3.45
N LEU A 145 5.18 -3.37 -2.86
CA LEU A 145 5.93 -4.40 -3.60
C LEU A 145 5.66 -5.81 -3.07
N CYS A 146 5.66 -6.79 -3.97
CA CYS A 146 5.68 -8.22 -3.63
C CYS A 146 7.04 -8.80 -3.98
N VAL A 147 7.69 -9.45 -3.02
CA VAL A 147 9.02 -10.03 -3.18
C VAL A 147 8.97 -11.52 -2.88
N SER A 148 9.50 -12.33 -3.80
CA SER A 148 9.67 -13.76 -3.53
C SER A 148 10.74 -13.98 -2.45
N THR A 149 10.40 -14.76 -1.43
CA THR A 149 11.32 -15.12 -0.34
C THR A 149 12.22 -16.30 -0.69
N ARG A 150 11.90 -17.05 -1.76
CA ARG A 150 12.73 -18.19 -2.22
C ARG A 150 14.16 -17.78 -2.57
N ALA A 151 14.31 -16.59 -3.16
CA ALA A 151 15.61 -16.03 -3.52
C ALA A 151 16.24 -15.18 -2.39
N ARG A 152 15.54 -14.99 -1.26
CA ARG A 152 15.91 -14.07 -0.18
C ARG A 152 15.63 -14.68 1.19
N PRO A 153 16.54 -15.52 1.71
CA PRO A 153 16.35 -16.18 3.00
C PRO A 153 16.24 -15.20 4.18
N GLU A 154 16.73 -13.98 4.05
CA GLU A 154 16.55 -12.89 5.02
C GLU A 154 15.10 -12.40 5.16
N LEU A 155 14.24 -12.66 4.17
CA LEU A 155 12.82 -12.29 4.21
C LEU A 155 11.96 -13.43 4.71
N ARG A 156 10.96 -13.09 5.52
CA ARG A 156 10.00 -14.06 6.06
C ARG A 156 8.80 -14.16 5.12
N ALA A 157 8.51 -15.37 4.65
CA ALA A 157 7.30 -15.64 3.88
C ALA A 157 6.05 -15.37 4.73
N GLY A 158 4.95 -14.95 4.08
CA GLY A 158 3.69 -14.68 4.77
C GLY A 158 3.74 -13.45 5.68
N CYS A 159 4.66 -12.51 5.42
CA CYS A 159 4.81 -11.31 6.23
C CYS A 159 4.57 -10.03 5.42
N VAL A 160 4.05 -9.00 6.11
CA VAL A 160 3.92 -7.63 5.62
C VAL A 160 4.94 -6.76 6.34
N TYR A 161 5.82 -6.14 5.58
CA TYR A 161 6.80 -5.15 6.01
C TYR A 161 6.21 -3.77 5.71
N TYR A 162 6.07 -2.92 6.72
CA TYR A 162 5.35 -1.66 6.58
C TYR A 162 6.12 -0.48 7.16
N THR A 163 5.95 0.71 6.58
CA THR A 163 6.41 1.98 7.18
C THR A 163 5.29 2.64 7.99
N ASP A 164 5.66 3.53 8.90
CA ASP A 164 4.70 4.40 9.60
C ASP A 164 4.44 5.65 8.74
N ASP A 165 3.46 5.54 7.87
CA ASP A 165 3.04 6.56 6.90
C ASP A 165 1.69 7.20 7.25
N ASP A 166 1.19 7.00 8.46
CA ASP A 166 -0.12 7.50 8.86
C ASP A 166 -0.07 9.00 9.20
N ASP A 167 -1.02 9.78 8.69
CA ASP A 167 -1.19 11.20 9.01
C ASP A 167 -1.80 11.45 10.40
N LEU A 168 -1.77 10.44 11.28
CA LEU A 168 -2.35 10.53 12.61
C LEU A 168 -1.48 11.45 13.48
N GLU A 169 -2.10 12.50 14.05
CA GLU A 169 -1.41 13.39 14.97
C GLU A 169 -0.74 12.59 16.11
N PRO A 170 0.55 12.85 16.39
CA PRO A 170 1.25 12.17 17.45
C PRO A 170 0.53 12.41 18.79
N SER A 171 0.26 11.34 19.53
CA SER A 171 -0.13 11.44 20.94
C SER A 171 0.98 12.17 21.68
N LYS A 172 0.63 13.16 22.52
CA LYS A 172 1.59 13.88 23.36
C LYS A 172 2.25 13.00 24.44
N ASP A 173 1.74 11.78 24.63
CA ASP A 173 2.09 10.89 25.74
C ASP A 173 2.97 9.68 25.36
N ASP A 174 3.33 9.52 24.08
CA ASP A 174 4.16 8.39 23.64
C ASP A 174 5.61 8.83 23.39
N ASP A 175 6.47 8.60 24.38
CA ASP A 175 7.95 8.64 24.25
C ASP A 175 8.49 7.58 23.25
N ASP A 176 7.62 6.69 22.77
CA ASP A 176 7.86 5.64 21.76
C ASP A 176 7.99 6.17 20.32
N GLN A 177 8.43 7.42 20.16
CA GLN A 177 8.53 8.14 18.90
C GLN A 177 9.76 7.73 18.06
N GLN A 178 9.94 6.41 17.88
CA GLN A 178 10.84 5.76 16.92
C GLN A 178 10.09 4.67 16.16
N LEU A 179 9.06 5.02 15.39
CA LEU A 179 8.48 4.10 14.42
C LEU A 179 8.85 4.54 13.02
N ALA A 180 9.51 3.64 12.30
CA ALA A 180 9.84 3.86 10.89
C ALA A 180 9.55 2.64 10.04
N VAL A 181 9.69 1.44 10.61
CA VAL A 181 9.43 0.17 9.93
C VAL A 181 8.93 -0.89 10.93
N GLY A 182 7.96 -1.70 10.52
CA GLY A 182 7.49 -2.88 11.26
C GLY A 182 7.34 -4.10 10.36
N VAL A 183 7.24 -5.26 10.99
CA VAL A 183 6.95 -6.54 10.32
C VAL A 183 5.76 -7.19 11.00
N LEU A 184 4.74 -7.52 10.23
CA LEU A 184 3.59 -8.31 10.66
C LEU A 184 3.64 -9.69 10.01
N SER A 185 3.44 -10.74 10.80
CA SER A 185 3.14 -12.08 10.27
C SER A 185 1.63 -12.24 10.07
N LEU A 186 1.22 -12.64 8.86
CA LEU A 186 -0.20 -12.81 8.51
C LEU A 186 -0.85 -13.99 9.23
N LYS A 187 -0.07 -15.02 9.57
CA LYS A 187 -0.56 -16.28 10.15
C LYS A 187 -0.99 -16.18 11.61
N ASP A 188 -0.32 -15.33 12.38
CA ASP A 188 -0.53 -15.19 13.83
C ASP A 188 -0.84 -13.75 14.25
N GLY A 189 -0.83 -12.80 13.30
CA GLY A 189 -1.04 -11.38 13.55
C GLY A 189 0.06 -10.74 14.39
N THR A 190 1.20 -11.41 14.61
CA THR A 190 2.26 -10.89 15.46
C THR A 190 2.92 -9.68 14.79
N VAL A 191 2.83 -8.52 15.43
CA VAL A 191 3.53 -7.30 15.04
C VAL A 191 4.89 -7.22 15.75
N LYS A 192 5.97 -7.11 14.98
CA LYS A 192 7.32 -6.81 15.47
C LYS A 192 7.77 -5.45 14.95
N LYS A 193 7.96 -4.51 15.87
CA LYS A 193 8.55 -3.21 15.56
C LYS A 193 10.06 -3.37 15.37
N VAL A 194 10.60 -2.81 14.29
CA VAL A 194 12.05 -2.80 14.04
C VAL A 194 12.60 -1.46 14.53
N TRP A 195 13.34 -1.50 15.64
CA TRP A 195 13.91 -0.31 16.27
C TRP A 195 15.30 0.00 15.72
N GLY A 196 15.67 1.29 15.68
CA GLY A 196 17.06 1.71 15.46
C GLY A 196 17.49 2.07 14.02
N LEU A 197 16.57 2.09 13.05
CA LEU A 197 16.88 2.51 11.66
C LEU A 197 16.83 4.03 11.43
N VAL A 198 16.33 4.80 12.40
CA VAL A 198 16.16 6.27 12.26
C VAL A 198 17.07 6.99 13.24
N GLY A 199 18.22 7.46 12.72
CA GLY A 199 18.95 8.57 13.34
C GLY A 199 18.09 9.84 13.36
N ARG A 200 18.40 10.79 14.25
CA ARG A 200 17.66 12.04 14.54
C ARG A 200 17.52 13.01 13.34
N HIS A 201 16.86 12.61 12.25
CA HIS A 201 16.50 13.50 11.15
C HIS A 201 15.06 13.23 10.72
N ARG A 202 14.14 14.07 11.23
CA ARG A 202 12.69 14.07 10.91
C ARG A 202 12.36 14.68 9.54
N SER A 203 13.35 14.83 8.65
CA SER A 203 13.20 15.56 7.40
C SER A 203 14.13 14.99 6.33
N TRP A 204 13.81 13.81 5.82
CA TRP A 204 14.29 13.24 4.55
C TRP A 204 13.38 12.04 4.19
N PRO A 205 13.22 11.63 2.91
CA PRO A 205 12.04 10.89 2.47
C PRO A 205 11.89 9.60 3.26
N GLN A 206 10.62 9.23 3.44
CA GLN A 206 10.18 7.95 3.97
C GLN A 206 11.00 6.82 3.31
N PRO A 207 11.40 5.77 4.07
CA PRO A 207 12.17 4.66 3.52
C PRO A 207 11.52 4.15 2.22
N SER A 208 12.25 4.20 1.11
CA SER A 208 11.84 3.56 -0.13
C SER A 208 12.50 2.18 -0.23
N ALA A 209 11.69 1.17 -0.50
CA ALA A 209 12.19 -0.17 -0.78
C ALA A 209 12.84 -0.15 -2.18
N SER A 210 14.16 0.02 -2.24
CA SER A 210 14.91 -0.21 -3.47
C SER A 210 15.50 -1.61 -3.44
N ILE A 211 15.13 -2.41 -4.44
CA ILE A 211 15.71 -3.72 -4.66
C ILE A 211 16.81 -3.55 -5.71
N PRO A 212 18.09 -3.86 -5.41
CA PRO A 212 19.09 -3.97 -6.46
C PRO A 212 18.69 -5.10 -7.42
N SER A 213 18.68 -4.80 -8.71
CA SER A 213 18.59 -5.81 -9.77
C SER A 213 19.83 -6.73 -9.70
N PRO A 214 19.70 -8.03 -10.01
CA PRO A 214 20.85 -8.92 -10.13
C PRO A 214 21.80 -8.51 -11.26
#